data_AF-A0A7V1ZXK2-F1
#
_entry.id   AF-A0A7V1ZXK2-F1
#
_cell.length_a   1.000
_cell.length_b   1.000
_cell.length_c   1.000
_cell.angle_alpha   90.00
_cell.angle_beta   90.00
_cell.angle_gamma   90.00
#
_symmetry.space_group_name_H-M   'P 1'
#
loop_
_entity.id
_entity.type
_entity.pdbx_description
1 polymer ?
#
loop_
_entity_poly.entity_id
_entity_poly.type
_entity_poly.pdbx_seq_one_letter_code
_entity_poly.pdbx_strand_id
1 'polypeptide(L)'
;MADGITRNPKVSIISDRESVRVTPGELFVAPKSIVTFENLGEGKVGVLFPDKSLFGTDTLVLETQTQDNLTVAVTEKGFFYYDVYNYNNQTSTNSSTRPIIIVYPES
;
A
#
# COMPACT_ATOMS: atom_id res chain seq x y z
N MET A 1 -21.70 -23.20 -3.52
CA MET A 1 -21.57 -22.12 -4.52
C MET A 1 -21.00 -20.94 -3.76
N ALA A 2 -19.69 -20.71 -3.86
CA ALA A 2 -19.06 -19.55 -3.22
C ALA A 2 -19.23 -18.38 -4.20
N ASP A 3 -19.95 -17.34 -3.79
CA ASP A 3 -19.89 -16.03 -4.45
C ASP A 3 -18.48 -15.47 -4.24
N GLY A 4 -17.57 -15.94 -5.10
CA GLY A 4 -16.15 -15.63 -5.08
C GLY A 4 -15.91 -14.25 -5.63
N ILE A 5 -16.30 -13.21 -4.90
CA ILE A 5 -15.67 -11.91 -5.05
C ILE A 5 -14.26 -12.10 -4.51
N THR A 6 -13.30 -12.37 -5.39
CA THR A 6 -11.87 -12.32 -5.05
C THR A 6 -11.58 -10.89 -4.59
N ARG A 7 -11.70 -10.64 -3.29
CA ARG A 7 -11.39 -9.33 -2.71
C ARG A 7 -9.88 -9.24 -2.64
N ASN A 8 -9.30 -8.44 -3.52
CA ASN A 8 -7.89 -8.08 -3.42
C ASN A 8 -7.64 -7.44 -2.04
N PRO A 9 -6.59 -7.85 -1.30
CA PRO A 9 -6.10 -7.13 -0.15
C PRO A 9 -5.95 -5.64 -0.50
N LYS A 10 -6.48 -4.75 0.35
CA LYS A 10 -6.60 -3.33 0.03
C LYS A 10 -5.94 -2.45 1.08
N VAL A 11 -5.21 -1.45 0.62
CA VAL A 11 -4.69 -0.32 1.39
C VAL A 11 -5.43 0.93 0.94
N SER A 12 -6.13 1.57 1.88
CA SER A 12 -6.76 2.87 1.66
C SER A 12 -5.91 3.97 2.31
N ILE A 13 -5.64 5.01 1.53
CA ILE A 13 -4.86 6.18 1.90
C ILE A 13 -5.80 7.37 1.92
N ILE A 14 -5.86 8.09 3.04
CA ILE A 14 -6.64 9.31 3.19
C ILE A 14 -5.66 10.44 3.48
N SER A 15 -5.68 11.47 2.62
CA SER A 15 -4.87 12.67 2.76
C SER A 15 -5.77 13.90 2.79
N ASP A 16 -5.67 14.70 3.85
CA ASP A 16 -6.40 15.97 4.05
C ASP A 16 -5.50 17.19 3.81
N ARG A 17 -4.52 17.05 2.92
CA ARG A 17 -3.45 18.02 2.57
C ARG A 17 -2.41 18.24 3.67
N GLU A 18 -2.77 18.17 4.95
CA GLU A 18 -1.85 18.39 6.07
C GLU A 18 -1.36 17.09 6.71
N SER A 19 -2.17 16.03 6.63
CA SER A 19 -1.85 14.73 7.18
C SER A 19 -2.15 13.62 6.19
N VAL A 20 -1.49 12.48 6.40
CA VAL A 20 -1.72 11.24 5.66
C VAL A 20 -2.04 10.13 6.64
N ARG A 21 -3.12 9.41 6.38
CA ARG A 21 -3.55 8.23 7.13
C ARG A 21 -3.62 7.03 6.19
N VAL A 22 -3.21 5.87 6.71
CA VAL A 22 -3.17 4.62 5.95
C VAL A 22 -3.94 3.57 6.73
N THR A 23 -4.80 2.82 6.06
CA THR A 23 -5.55 1.71 6.64
C THR A 23 -5.63 0.52 5.67
N PRO A 24 -5.41 -0.72 6.14
CA PRO A 24 -4.92 -1.07 7.47
C PRO A 24 -3.45 -0.64 7.65
N GLY A 25 -3.01 -0.51 8.91
CA GLY A 25 -1.59 -0.30 9.21
C GLY A 25 -0.74 -1.55 8.96
N GLU A 26 -1.35 -2.73 9.04
CA GLU A 26 -0.72 -4.02 8.78
C GLU A 26 -1.55 -4.77 7.73
N LEU A 27 -0.92 -5.22 6.65
CA LEU A 27 -1.58 -5.98 5.59
C LEU A 27 -0.94 -7.35 5.42
N PHE A 28 -1.75 -8.41 5.50
CA PHE A 28 -1.32 -9.79 5.35
C PHE A 28 -1.61 -10.26 3.93
N VAL A 29 -0.60 -10.75 3.21
CA VAL A 29 -0.72 -11.16 1.80
C VAL A 29 0.08 -12.43 1.51
N ALA A 30 -0.35 -13.18 0.49
CA ALA A 30 0.43 -14.28 -0.07
C ALA A 30 1.28 -13.81 -1.27
N PRO A 31 2.38 -14.51 -1.60
CA PRO A 31 3.08 -14.31 -2.86
C PRO A 31 2.12 -14.26 -4.06
N LYS A 32 2.42 -13.43 -5.06
CA LYS A 32 1.61 -13.26 -6.29
C LYS A 32 0.19 -12.70 -6.06
N SER A 33 -0.18 -12.36 -4.82
CA SER A 33 -1.43 -11.64 -4.55
C SER A 33 -1.40 -10.25 -5.18
N ILE A 34 -2.56 -9.79 -5.64
CA ILE A 34 -2.75 -8.41 -6.10
C ILE A 34 -3.17 -7.57 -4.91
N VAL A 35 -2.40 -6.55 -4.58
CA VAL A 35 -2.72 -5.54 -3.57
C VAL A 35 -3.25 -4.30 -4.24
N THR A 36 -4.45 -3.87 -3.85
CA THR A 36 -5.03 -2.60 -4.32
C THR A 36 -4.62 -1.47 -3.37
N PHE A 37 -4.00 -0.43 -3.90
CA PHE A 37 -3.78 0.82 -3.19
C PHE A 37 -4.79 1.85 -3.70
N GLU A 38 -5.51 2.49 -2.79
CA GLU A 38 -6.59 3.41 -3.11
C GLU A 38 -6.35 4.74 -2.38
N ASN A 39 -6.35 5.84 -3.13
CA ASN A 39 -6.31 7.19 -2.58
C ASN A 39 -7.74 7.73 -2.44
N LEU A 40 -8.26 7.76 -1.23
CA LEU A 40 -9.57 8.32 -0.87
C LEU A 40 -9.50 9.80 -0.45
N GLY A 41 -8.30 10.37 -0.39
CA GLY A 41 -8.08 11.76 0.01
C GLY A 41 -8.36 12.76 -1.11
N GLU A 42 -8.15 14.04 -0.82
CA GLU A 42 -8.28 15.13 -1.80
C GLU A 42 -6.98 15.45 -2.53
N GLY A 43 -5.84 15.01 -1.98
CA GLY A 43 -4.51 15.27 -2.52
C GLY A 43 -3.91 14.08 -3.25
N LYS A 44 -3.01 14.37 -4.20
CA LYS A 44 -2.13 13.38 -4.81
C LYS A 44 -1.20 12.79 -3.75
N VAL A 45 -1.05 11.47 -3.73
CA VAL A 45 -0.19 10.77 -2.75
C VAL A 45 0.89 9.94 -3.45
N GLY A 46 2.04 9.87 -2.81
CA GLY A 46 3.11 8.94 -3.17
C GLY A 46 3.27 7.88 -2.09
N VAL A 47 3.54 6.66 -2.52
CA VAL A 47 3.88 5.50 -1.67
C VAL A 47 5.31 5.12 -2.00
N LEU A 48 6.18 5.07 -0.99
CA LEU A 48 7.57 4.65 -1.12
C LEU A 48 7.73 3.23 -0.60
N PHE A 49 8.27 2.36 -1.43
CA PHE A 49 8.66 1.00 -1.10
C PHE A 49 10.20 0.94 -1.01
N PRO A 50 10.80 0.99 0.19
CA PRO A 50 12.25 0.90 0.36
C PRO A 50 12.83 -0.39 -0.22
N ASP A 51 12.06 -1.48 -0.14
CA ASP A 51 12.42 -2.76 -0.73
C ASP A 51 11.67 -2.99 -2.05
N LYS A 52 12.39 -2.78 -3.16
CA LYS A 52 11.86 -2.95 -4.51
C LYS A 52 11.48 -4.39 -4.84
N SER A 53 11.97 -5.37 -4.08
CA SER A 53 11.64 -6.78 -4.34
C SER A 53 10.15 -7.05 -4.12
N LEU A 54 9.47 -6.29 -3.24
CA LEU A 54 8.07 -6.50 -2.91
C LEU A 54 7.13 -6.34 -4.13
N PHE A 55 7.29 -5.26 -4.90
CA PHE A 55 6.40 -4.91 -6.01
C PHE A 55 7.12 -4.65 -7.35
N GLY A 56 8.44 -4.78 -7.40
CA GLY A 56 9.25 -4.45 -8.58
C GLY A 56 9.42 -2.95 -8.85
N THR A 57 8.91 -2.09 -7.97
CA THR A 57 9.04 -0.63 -8.03
C THR A 57 9.39 -0.08 -6.64
N ASP A 58 10.06 1.07 -6.58
CA ASP A 58 10.32 1.80 -5.34
C ASP A 58 9.24 2.84 -5.02
N THR A 59 8.40 3.17 -6.00
CA THR A 59 7.41 4.24 -5.85
C THR A 59 6.11 3.89 -6.57
N LEU A 60 4.99 4.21 -5.94
CA LEU A 60 3.67 4.30 -6.55
C LEU A 60 3.12 5.70 -6.34
N VAL A 61 2.48 6.27 -7.36
CA VAL A 61 1.87 7.59 -7.31
C VAL A 61 0.40 7.46 -7.65
N LEU A 62 -0.48 7.95 -6.78
CA LEU A 62 -1.92 7.90 -6.95
C LEU A 62 -2.50 9.31 -7.02
N GLU A 63 -3.25 9.57 -8.08
CA GLU A 63 -4.06 10.78 -8.20
C GLU A 63 -5.24 10.76 -7.22
N THR A 64 -5.87 11.90 -7.00
CA THR A 64 -7.03 12.05 -6.10
C THR A 64 -8.17 11.10 -6.50
N GLN A 65 -8.73 10.37 -5.53
CA GLN A 65 -9.87 9.44 -5.74
C GLN A 65 -9.59 8.34 -6.79
N THR A 66 -8.33 7.89 -6.88
CA THR A 66 -7.92 6.80 -7.78
C THR A 66 -7.40 5.59 -7.02
N GLN A 67 -7.29 4.46 -7.71
CA GLN A 67 -6.67 3.25 -7.19
C GLN A 67 -5.74 2.63 -8.23
N ASP A 68 -4.75 1.88 -7.75
CA ASP A 68 -3.87 1.07 -8.57
C ASP A 68 -3.62 -0.29 -7.91
N ASN A 69 -3.20 -1.26 -8.71
CA ASN A 69 -3.01 -2.65 -8.32
C ASN A 69 -1.56 -3.06 -8.51
N LEU A 70 -0.91 -3.52 -7.44
CA LEU A 70 0.45 -4.04 -7.48
C LEU A 70 0.47 -5.53 -7.15
N THR A 71 1.22 -6.31 -7.92
CA THR A 71 1.40 -7.74 -7.67
C THR A 71 2.58 -7.97 -6.73
N VAL A 72 2.36 -8.70 -5.63
CA VAL A 72 3.43 -9.11 -4.72
C VAL A 72 4.41 -10.04 -5.44
N ALA A 73 5.61 -9.55 -5.71
CA ALA A 73 6.62 -10.25 -6.51
C ALA A 73 7.53 -11.17 -5.67
N VAL A 74 7.69 -10.90 -4.37
CA VAL A 74 8.46 -11.76 -3.46
C VAL A 74 7.76 -13.10 -3.23
N THR A 75 8.57 -14.17 -3.20
CA THR A 75 8.11 -15.53 -2.88
C THR A 75 8.41 -15.94 -1.45
N GLU A 76 9.31 -15.23 -0.78
CA GLU A 76 9.75 -15.53 0.58
C GLU A 76 8.91 -14.80 1.63
N LYS A 77 8.86 -15.37 2.85
CA LYS A 77 8.23 -14.72 4.00
C LYS A 77 9.00 -13.46 4.36
N GLY A 78 8.30 -12.36 4.62
CA GLY A 78 8.97 -11.11 4.99
C GLY A 78 8.06 -10.04 5.58
N PHE A 79 8.70 -9.04 6.16
CA PHE A 79 8.11 -7.86 6.76
C PHE A 79 8.59 -6.64 5.98
N PHE A 80 7.68 -6.00 5.24
CA PHE A 80 8.02 -4.93 4.30
C PHE A 80 7.34 -3.63 4.73
N TYR A 81 8.12 -2.73 5.33
CA TYR A 81 7.66 -1.39 5.67
C TYR A 81 7.60 -0.51 4.43
N TYR A 82 6.63 0.40 4.40
CA TYR A 82 6.52 1.42 3.36
C TYR A 82 6.12 2.75 3.98
N ASP A 83 6.42 3.85 3.28
CA ASP A 83 6.05 5.19 3.71
C ASP A 83 5.04 5.77 2.73
N VAL A 84 4.15 6.63 3.22
CA VAL A 84 3.18 7.36 2.38
C VAL A 84 3.34 8.84 2.65
N TYR A 85 3.31 9.64 1.59
CA TYR A 85 3.46 11.07 1.67
C TYR A 85 2.49 11.77 0.73
N ASN A 86 2.14 13.00 1.09
CA ASN A 86 1.42 13.88 0.20
C ASN A 86 2.40 14.40 -0.86
N TYR A 87 2.10 14.14 -2.13
CA TYR A 87 3.01 14.41 -3.24
C TYR A 87 3.25 15.91 -3.45
N ASN A 88 2.29 16.76 -3.10
CA ASN A 88 2.34 18.19 -3.40
C ASN A 88 3.16 19.00 -2.38
N ASN A 89 3.16 18.59 -1.11
CA ASN A 89 3.88 19.29 -0.04
C ASN A 89 4.91 18.42 0.69
N GLN A 90 5.11 17.18 0.24
CA GLN A 90 6.05 16.20 0.81
C GLN A 90 5.83 15.92 2.30
N THR A 91 4.65 16.22 2.83
CA THR A 91 4.29 15.86 4.21
C THR A 91 4.06 14.35 4.27
N SER A 92 4.88 13.64 5.05
CA SER A 92 4.74 12.20 5.23
C SER A 92 3.68 11.85 6.27
N THR A 93 3.29 10.57 6.31
CA THR A 93 2.65 9.99 7.49
C THR A 93 3.44 10.39 8.75
N ASN A 94 2.72 10.77 9.82
CA ASN A 94 3.35 11.02 11.11
C ASN A 94 4.17 9.77 11.49
N SER A 95 5.46 9.95 11.76
CA SER A 95 6.46 8.87 11.91
C SER A 95 6.17 7.81 12.99
N SER A 96 5.08 7.98 13.75
CA SER A 96 4.68 7.14 14.87
C SER A 96 4.23 5.72 14.48
N THR A 97 3.72 5.51 13.27
CA THR A 97 3.25 4.19 12.80
C THR A 97 3.51 4.05 11.31
N ARG A 98 4.66 3.48 10.95
CA ARG A 98 4.96 3.09 9.57
C ARG A 98 4.13 1.86 9.20
N PRO A 99 3.33 1.91 8.13
CA PRO A 99 2.55 0.76 7.72
C PRO A 99 3.46 -0.36 7.18
N ILE A 100 2.96 -1.59 7.27
CA ILE A 100 3.72 -2.80 6.97
C ILE A 100 2.89 -3.78 6.14
N ILE A 101 3.53 -4.39 5.15
CA ILE A 101 3.02 -5.54 4.41
C ILE A 101 3.76 -6.76 4.91
N ILE A 102 3.01 -7.78 5.32
CA ILE A 102 3.55 -9.02 5.83
C ILE A 102 3.19 -10.13 4.85
N VAL A 103 4.23 -10.66 4.21
CA VAL A 103 4.10 -11.73 3.21
C VAL A 103 4.29 -13.06 3.92
N TYR A 104 3.31 -13.96 3.77
CA TYR A 104 3.36 -15.32 4.30
C TYR A 104 3.34 -16.33 3.15
N PRO A 105 4.12 -17.41 3.23
CA PRO A 105 4.10 -18.45 2.21
C PRO A 105 2.71 -19.08 2.14
N GLU A 106 2.26 -19.41 0.93
CA GLU A 106 1.10 -20.28 0.74
C GLU A 106 1.42 -21.65 1.38
N SER A 107 0.47 -22.17 2.16
CA SER A 107 0.58 -23.51 2.77
C SER A 107 0.31 -24.60 1.74
#